data_AF-A0A7Y5RU96-F1
#
_entry.id   AF-A0A7Y5RU96-F1
#
_cell.length_a   1.000
_cell.length_b   1.000
_cell.length_c   1.000
_cell.angle_alpha   90.00
_cell.angle_beta   90.00
_cell.angle_gamma   90.00
#
_symmetry.space_group_name_H-M   'P 1'
#
loop_
_entity.id
_entity.type
_entity.pdbx_description
1 polymer ?
#
loop_
_entity_poly.entity_id
_entity_poly.type
_entity_poly.pdbx_seq_one_letter_code
_entity_poly.pdbx_strand_id
1 'polypeptide(L)'
;MRIRGTAGDLAESRRLATAIAQREPKSTIAARLNEALVDESADAPTAVRRVEPLLDEARGRIEAVRTRLGCAARLHPSLQEQAIRADPELGVQPQESDAESLRISVLLAALDEPAQQRLRDAGLHIEHVAPDVAVAVGRVSWNRLLNLAAVEGVRRVELVRE
;
A
#
# COMPACT_ATOMS: atom_id res chain seq x y z
N MET A 1 -0.75 -35.68 10.70
CA MET A 1 -0.93 -34.29 10.21
C MET A 1 -2.11 -33.69 10.97
N ARG A 2 -1.86 -32.92 12.05
CA ARG A 2 -2.91 -32.34 12.89
C ARG A 2 -3.32 -31.00 12.28
N ILE A 3 -4.56 -30.88 11.83
CA ILE A 3 -5.15 -29.60 11.41
C ILE A 3 -5.31 -28.78 12.69
N ARG A 4 -4.41 -27.82 12.92
CA ARG A 4 -4.55 -26.81 13.97
C ARG A 4 -5.42 -25.69 13.43
N GLY A 5 -6.74 -25.87 13.49
CA GLY A 5 -7.67 -24.76 13.62
C GLY A 5 -8.04 -24.71 15.10
N THR A 6 -7.30 -23.94 15.90
CA THR A 6 -7.57 -23.83 17.34
C THR A 6 -8.47 -22.63 17.61
N ALA A 7 -9.17 -22.61 18.75
CA ALA A 7 -9.99 -21.46 19.17
C ALA A 7 -9.25 -20.10 19.12
N GLY A 8 -7.91 -20.11 19.11
CA GLY A 8 -7.07 -18.93 18.87
C GLY A 8 -7.27 -18.29 17.49
N ASP A 9 -7.49 -19.09 16.45
CA ASP A 9 -7.67 -18.59 15.08
C ASP A 9 -8.99 -17.83 14.94
N LEU A 10 -10.08 -18.33 15.56
CA LEU A 10 -11.39 -17.68 15.57
C LEU A 10 -11.42 -16.39 16.42
N ALA A 11 -10.61 -16.31 17.49
CA ALA A 11 -10.48 -15.10 18.29
C ALA A 11 -9.71 -14.01 17.52
N GLU A 12 -8.65 -14.40 16.80
CA GLU A 12 -7.93 -13.51 15.87
C GLU A 12 -8.85 -13.03 14.74
N SER A 13 -9.70 -13.92 14.19
CA SER A 13 -10.69 -13.56 13.17
C SER A 13 -11.66 -12.48 13.63
N ARG A 14 -12.21 -12.61 14.84
CA ARG A 14 -13.13 -11.60 15.41
C ARG A 14 -12.43 -10.26 15.62
N ARG A 15 -11.18 -10.26 16.08
CA ARG A 15 -10.39 -9.04 16.26
C ARG A 15 -10.14 -8.35 14.92
N LEU A 16 -9.72 -9.10 13.89
CA LEU A 16 -9.49 -8.59 12.54
C LEU A 16 -10.79 -8.04 11.91
N ALA A 17 -11.89 -8.79 11.97
CA ALA A 17 -13.19 -8.35 11.46
C ALA A 17 -13.65 -7.04 12.10
N THR A 18 -13.50 -6.93 13.43
CA THR A 18 -13.85 -5.73 14.19
C THR A 18 -12.95 -4.55 13.83
N ALA A 19 -11.64 -4.76 13.74
CA ALA A 19 -10.68 -3.70 13.39
C ALA A 19 -10.91 -3.16 11.98
N ILE A 20 -11.23 -4.04 11.02
CA ILE A 20 -11.57 -3.63 9.65
C ILE A 20 -12.90 -2.87 9.63
N ALA A 21 -13.94 -3.36 10.31
CA ALA A 21 -15.24 -2.68 10.39
C ALA A 21 -15.15 -1.27 11.02
N GLN A 22 -14.28 -1.07 12.01
CA GLN A 22 -14.06 0.22 12.65
C GLN A 22 -13.39 1.24 11.72
N ARG A 23 -12.48 0.78 10.86
CA ARG A 23 -11.72 1.64 9.93
C ARG A 23 -12.48 1.87 8.63
N GLU A 24 -13.22 0.87 8.16
CA GLU A 24 -14.00 0.88 6.94
C GLU A 24 -15.42 0.35 7.22
N PRO A 25 -16.36 1.21 7.66
CA PRO A 25 -17.71 0.80 8.01
C PRO A 25 -18.52 0.14 6.87
N LYS A 26 -18.06 0.30 5.63
CA LYS A 26 -18.66 -0.28 4.41
C LYS A 26 -17.90 -1.49 3.87
N SER A 27 -16.94 -2.03 4.62
CA SER A 27 -16.11 -3.15 4.16
C SER A 27 -16.92 -4.44 4.02
N THR A 28 -17.04 -4.92 2.78
CA THR A 28 -17.75 -6.17 2.46
C THR A 28 -17.05 -7.40 3.05
N ILE A 29 -15.73 -7.35 3.25
CA ILE A 29 -14.97 -8.42 3.94
C ILE A 29 -15.36 -8.48 5.42
N ALA A 30 -15.41 -7.34 6.10
CA ALA A 30 -15.75 -7.31 7.52
C ALA A 30 -17.17 -7.84 7.77
N ALA A 31 -18.11 -7.50 6.89
CA ALA A 31 -19.46 -8.04 6.91
C ALA A 31 -19.48 -9.57 6.72
N ARG A 32 -18.78 -10.09 5.70
CA ARG A 32 -18.70 -11.54 5.42
C ARG A 32 -17.98 -12.33 6.52
N LEU A 33 -16.93 -11.74 7.13
CA LEU A 33 -16.25 -12.34 8.29
C LEU A 33 -17.19 -12.42 9.48
N ASN A 34 -17.93 -11.35 9.80
CA ASN A 34 -18.91 -11.38 10.89
C ASN A 34 -20.03 -12.38 10.63
N GLU A 35 -20.56 -12.46 9.41
CA GLU A 35 -21.56 -13.45 9.02
C GLU A 35 -21.05 -14.88 9.23
N ALA A 36 -19.83 -15.19 8.77
CA ALA A 36 -19.22 -16.50 8.95
C ALA A 36 -18.88 -16.84 10.42
N LEU A 37 -18.69 -15.83 11.27
CA LEU A 37 -18.37 -15.99 12.71
C LEU A 37 -19.61 -16.08 13.61
N VAL A 38 -20.77 -15.61 13.15
CA VAL A 38 -22.05 -15.59 13.87
C VAL A 38 -23.00 -16.70 13.40
N ASP A 39 -22.66 -17.44 12.34
CA ASP A 39 -23.42 -18.62 11.90
C ASP A 39 -23.39 -19.74 12.97
N GLU A 40 -24.41 -19.77 13.82
CA GLU A 40 -24.59 -20.75 14.91
C GLU A 40 -24.91 -22.17 14.39
N SER A 41 -25.18 -22.32 13.09
CA SER A 41 -25.53 -23.61 12.48
C SER A 41 -24.31 -24.40 11.98
N ALA A 42 -23.14 -23.76 11.88
CA ALA A 42 -21.92 -24.39 11.40
C ALA A 42 -21.20 -25.13 12.54
N ASP A 43 -20.83 -26.39 12.30
CA ASP A 43 -19.88 -27.09 13.16
C ASP A 43 -18.49 -26.45 13.05
N ALA A 44 -17.70 -26.54 14.13
CA ALA A 44 -16.40 -25.84 14.22
C ALA A 44 -15.46 -26.08 13.00
N PRO A 45 -15.32 -27.30 12.46
CA PRO A 45 -14.56 -27.54 11.23
C PRO A 45 -15.08 -26.77 10.00
N THR A 46 -16.41 -26.66 9.84
CA THR A 46 -17.03 -25.94 8.70
C THR A 46 -16.91 -24.43 8.86
N ALA A 47 -17.07 -23.91 10.08
CA ALA A 47 -16.85 -22.51 10.38
C ALA A 47 -15.40 -22.10 10.05
N VAL A 48 -14.41 -22.91 10.46
CA VAL A 48 -12.99 -22.67 10.15
C VAL A 48 -12.74 -22.63 8.65
N ARG A 49 -13.25 -23.62 7.89
CA ARG A 49 -13.10 -23.66 6.41
C ARG A 49 -13.71 -22.44 5.69
N ARG A 50 -14.76 -21.85 6.26
CA ARG A 50 -15.41 -20.65 5.69
C ARG A 50 -14.68 -19.37 6.06
N VAL A 51 -14.12 -19.30 7.27
CA VAL A 51 -13.44 -18.11 7.80
C VAL A 51 -12.02 -17.98 7.26
N GLU A 52 -11.27 -19.07 7.16
CA GLU A 52 -9.85 -19.09 6.72
C GLU A 52 -9.58 -18.30 5.41
N PRO A 53 -10.31 -18.52 4.29
CA PRO A 53 -10.08 -17.75 3.07
C PRO A 53 -10.41 -16.26 3.22
N LEU A 54 -11.40 -15.92 4.06
CA LEU A 54 -11.75 -14.51 4.33
C LEU A 54 -10.68 -13.82 5.18
N LEU A 55 -10.01 -14.56 6.08
CA LEU A 55 -8.86 -14.06 6.83
C LEU A 55 -7.66 -13.81 5.94
N ASP A 56 -7.39 -14.73 5.02
CA ASP A 56 -6.27 -14.56 4.08
C ASP A 56 -6.52 -13.36 3.16
N GLU A 57 -7.77 -13.17 2.69
CA GLU A 57 -8.16 -11.97 1.93
C GLU A 57 -7.98 -10.69 2.79
N ALA A 58 -8.44 -10.71 4.04
CA ALA A 58 -8.30 -9.59 4.97
C ALA A 58 -6.83 -9.25 5.27
N ARG A 59 -6.01 -10.25 5.56
CA ARG A 59 -4.56 -10.12 5.80
C ARG A 59 -3.87 -9.54 4.57
N GLY A 60 -4.20 -10.03 3.37
CA GLY A 60 -3.69 -9.49 2.12
C GLY A 60 -3.99 -8.01 1.94
N ARG A 61 -5.23 -7.57 2.22
CA ARG A 61 -5.59 -6.14 2.17
C ARG A 61 -4.86 -5.30 3.21
N ILE A 62 -4.75 -5.79 4.45
CA ILE A 62 -4.01 -5.10 5.50
C ILE A 62 -2.53 -4.96 5.13
N GLU A 63 -1.91 -6.01 4.59
CA GLU A 63 -0.51 -5.97 4.19
C GLU A 63 -0.28 -5.01 3.02
N ALA A 64 -1.21 -4.95 2.07
CA ALA A 64 -1.19 -3.97 0.99
C ALA A 64 -1.23 -2.54 1.55
N VAL A 65 -2.15 -2.25 2.48
CA VAL A 65 -2.24 -0.94 3.16
C VAL A 65 -0.95 -0.64 3.93
N ARG A 66 -0.41 -1.60 4.68
CA ARG A 66 0.83 -1.43 5.45
C ARG A 66 2.01 -1.11 4.54
N THR A 67 2.13 -1.83 3.43
CA THR A 67 3.16 -1.59 2.41
C THR A 67 3.03 -0.19 1.82
N ARG A 68 1.81 0.23 1.46
CA ARG A 68 1.53 1.58 0.94
C ARG A 68 1.88 2.68 1.94
N LEU A 69 1.48 2.53 3.20
CA LEU A 69 1.83 3.49 4.26
C LEU A 69 3.35 3.55 4.48
N GLY A 70 4.03 2.40 4.40
CA GLY A 70 5.50 2.34 4.43
C GLY A 70 6.15 3.08 3.26
N CYS A 71 5.56 3.02 2.07
CA CYS A 71 6.01 3.79 0.90
C CYS A 71 5.71 5.29 1.08
N ALA A 72 4.51 5.64 1.52
CA ALA A 72 4.10 7.03 1.78
C ALA A 72 5.02 7.69 2.82
N ALA A 73 5.50 6.96 3.82
CA ALA A 73 6.46 7.47 4.80
C ALA A 73 7.80 7.93 4.19
N ARG A 74 8.16 7.46 2.99
CA ARG A 74 9.35 7.93 2.24
C ARG A 74 9.09 9.24 1.51
N LEU A 75 7.83 9.62 1.30
CA LEU A 75 7.47 10.91 0.73
C LEU A 75 7.58 12.01 1.80
N HIS A 76 8.00 13.21 1.40
CA HIS A 76 7.92 14.40 2.26
C HIS A 76 6.46 14.62 2.72
N PRO A 77 6.19 15.08 3.97
CA PRO A 77 4.82 15.24 4.49
C PRO A 77 3.86 16.03 3.60
N SER A 78 4.35 17.04 2.88
CA SER A 78 3.55 17.81 1.93
C SER A 78 3.04 17.01 0.72
N LEU A 79 3.70 15.89 0.38
CA LEU A 79 3.33 15.00 -0.72
C LEU A 79 2.44 13.84 -0.25
N GLN A 80 2.49 13.48 1.03
CA GLN A 80 1.85 12.27 1.56
C GLN A 80 0.33 12.27 1.38
N GLU A 81 -0.34 13.35 1.79
CA GLU A 81 -1.80 13.43 1.75
C GLU A 81 -2.33 13.35 0.31
N GLN A 82 -1.68 14.06 -0.62
CA GLN A 82 -2.07 14.09 -2.02
C GLN A 82 -1.74 12.78 -2.73
N ALA A 83 -0.59 12.16 -2.46
CA ALA A 83 -0.24 10.85 -3.02
C ALA A 83 -1.20 9.74 -2.58
N ILE A 84 -1.66 9.76 -1.31
CA ILE A 84 -2.68 8.82 -0.82
C ILE A 84 -4.01 9.05 -1.52
N ARG A 85 -4.45 10.30 -1.70
CA ARG A 85 -5.73 10.62 -2.37
C ARG A 85 -5.72 10.29 -3.87
N ALA A 86 -4.58 10.41 -4.53
CA ALA A 86 -4.43 10.15 -5.95
C ALA A 86 -4.27 8.66 -6.30
N ASP A 87 -4.26 7.77 -5.30
CA ASP A 87 -4.12 6.33 -5.49
C ASP A 87 -5.42 5.73 -6.10
N PRO A 88 -5.37 5.19 -7.33
CA PRO A 88 -6.53 4.61 -8.00
C PRO A 88 -7.12 3.40 -7.27
N GLU A 89 -6.35 2.71 -6.42
CA GLU A 89 -6.85 1.54 -5.67
C GLU A 89 -7.81 1.90 -4.52
N LEU A 90 -8.00 3.20 -4.22
CA LEU A 90 -9.05 3.69 -3.31
C LEU A 90 -10.43 3.84 -3.98
N GLY A 91 -10.56 3.49 -5.27
CA GLY A 91 -11.81 3.66 -6.02
C GLY A 91 -12.18 5.12 -6.28
N VAL A 92 -11.29 6.06 -5.94
CA VAL A 92 -11.35 7.43 -6.41
C VAL A 92 -10.69 7.39 -7.79
N GLN A 93 -11.48 7.50 -8.85
CA GLN A 93 -10.92 7.61 -10.20
C GLN A 93 -9.90 8.75 -10.18
N PRO A 94 -8.63 8.49 -10.54
CA PRO A 94 -7.70 9.58 -10.74
C PRO A 94 -8.30 10.43 -11.86
N GLN A 95 -8.69 11.66 -11.55
CA GLN A 95 -8.87 12.64 -12.61
C GLN A 95 -7.49 12.72 -13.27
N GLU A 96 -7.37 12.17 -14.48
CA GLU A 96 -6.23 12.34 -15.37
C GLU A 96 -6.13 13.84 -15.70
N SER A 97 -5.59 14.60 -14.75
CA SER A 97 -5.03 15.90 -15.04
C SER A 97 -3.59 15.65 -15.42
N ASP A 98 -3.37 15.47 -16.72
CA ASP A 98 -2.04 15.46 -17.37
C ASP A 98 -1.26 16.78 -17.17
N ALA A 99 -1.77 17.73 -16.37
CA ALA A 99 -1.25 19.10 -16.27
C ALA A 99 -0.26 19.36 -15.11
N GLU A 100 -0.13 18.49 -14.11
CA GLU A 100 0.75 18.76 -12.95
C GLU A 100 1.82 17.68 -12.77
N SER A 101 2.83 17.73 -13.63
CA SER A 101 4.10 17.02 -13.38
C SER A 101 4.85 17.72 -12.24
N LEU A 102 5.12 17.00 -11.16
CA LEU A 102 5.87 17.51 -10.03
C LEU A 102 7.35 17.35 -10.27
N ARG A 103 8.11 18.41 -10.02
CA ARG A 103 9.56 18.30 -9.93
C ARG A 103 9.96 17.81 -8.55
N ILE A 104 10.69 16.71 -8.50
CA ILE A 104 11.05 16.04 -7.27
C ILE A 104 12.53 15.63 -7.24
N SER A 105 13.07 15.57 -6.03
CA SER A 105 14.33 14.91 -5.74
C SER A 105 14.05 13.55 -5.12
N VAL A 106 14.81 12.55 -5.53
CA VAL A 106 14.77 11.18 -5.00
C VAL A 106 16.14 10.87 -4.43
N LEU A 107 16.20 10.62 -3.12
CA LEU A 107 17.38 10.15 -2.43
C LEU A 107 17.36 8.63 -2.36
N LEU A 108 18.43 7.99 -2.83
CA LEU A 108 18.58 6.53 -2.86
C LEU A 108 19.71 6.06 -1.94
N ALA A 109 19.73 4.77 -1.65
CA ALA A 109 20.84 4.12 -0.95
C ALA A 109 22.11 4.05 -1.81
N ALA A 110 21.95 3.86 -3.11
CA ALA A 110 22.98 3.89 -4.13
C ALA A 110 22.34 4.30 -5.45
N LEU A 111 23.09 5.02 -6.29
CA LEU A 111 22.62 5.46 -7.61
C LEU A 111 23.53 4.92 -8.71
N ASP A 112 23.13 3.79 -9.27
CA ASP A 112 23.74 3.14 -10.43
C ASP A 112 22.76 3.12 -11.62
N GLU A 113 23.20 2.64 -12.78
CA GLU A 113 22.34 2.57 -13.98
C GLU A 113 21.09 1.69 -13.76
N PRO A 114 21.18 0.52 -13.08
CA PRO A 114 19.99 -0.25 -12.70
C PRO A 114 19.00 0.50 -11.80
N ALA A 115 19.47 1.28 -10.83
CA ALA A 115 18.61 2.13 -10.00
C ALA A 115 17.94 3.22 -10.85
N GLN A 116 18.67 3.88 -11.75
CA GLN A 116 18.09 4.86 -12.66
C GLN A 116 16.99 4.26 -13.54
N GLN A 117 17.20 3.05 -14.08
CA GLN A 117 16.19 2.39 -14.90
C GLN A 117 14.93 2.08 -14.09
N ARG A 118 15.07 1.56 -12.86
CA ARG A 118 13.93 1.32 -11.96
C ARG A 118 13.14 2.59 -11.65
N LEU A 119 13.81 3.73 -11.49
CA LEU A 119 13.15 5.03 -11.31
C LEU A 119 12.36 5.43 -12.56
N ARG A 120 12.91 5.24 -13.76
CA ARG A 120 12.21 5.50 -15.03
C ARG A 120 10.99 4.60 -15.20
N ASP A 121 11.12 3.31 -14.90
CA ASP A 121 10.02 2.34 -14.97
C ASP A 121 8.90 2.67 -13.97
N ALA A 122 9.25 3.27 -12.83
CA ALA A 122 8.29 3.78 -11.85
C ALA A 122 7.62 5.10 -12.26
N GLY A 123 8.03 5.72 -13.37
CA GLY A 123 7.44 6.92 -13.94
C GLY A 123 8.21 8.22 -13.69
N LEU A 124 9.45 8.16 -13.18
CA LEU A 124 10.30 9.34 -13.06
C LEU A 124 10.97 9.69 -14.39
N HIS A 125 10.70 10.88 -14.92
CA HIS A 125 11.48 11.47 -16.00
C HIS A 125 12.71 12.16 -15.41
N ILE A 126 13.86 11.47 -15.43
CA ILE A 126 15.12 11.96 -14.84
C ILE A 126 15.66 13.13 -15.68
N GLU A 127 15.88 14.28 -15.04
CA GLU A 127 16.50 15.48 -15.61
C GLU A 127 17.98 15.57 -15.22
N HIS A 128 18.30 15.26 -13.96
CA HIS A 128 19.65 15.35 -13.41
C HIS A 128 19.94 14.19 -12.46
N VAL A 129 21.21 13.80 -12.38
CA VAL A 129 21.72 12.81 -11.43
C VAL A 129 22.94 13.36 -10.72
N ALA A 130 23.04 13.08 -9.42
CA ALA A 130 24.20 13.37 -8.58
C ALA A 130 24.64 12.06 -7.90
N PRO A 131 25.48 11.25 -8.58
CA PRO A 131 25.88 9.92 -8.09
C PRO A 131 26.59 9.96 -6.74
N ASP A 132 27.42 10.98 -6.49
CA ASP A 132 28.23 11.13 -5.27
C ASP A 132 27.38 11.22 -3.99
N VAL A 133 26.15 11.72 -4.12
CA VAL A 133 25.17 11.83 -3.02
C VAL A 133 23.96 10.93 -3.21
N ALA A 134 23.98 10.07 -4.24
CA ALA A 134 22.89 9.17 -4.62
C ALA A 134 21.53 9.85 -4.79
N VAL A 135 21.49 11.00 -5.48
CA VAL A 135 20.26 11.75 -5.75
C VAL A 135 19.94 11.79 -7.24
N ALA A 136 18.68 11.51 -7.58
CA ALA A 136 18.12 11.79 -8.90
C ALA A 136 17.07 12.91 -8.79
N VAL A 137 17.08 13.85 -9.73
CA VAL A 137 16.08 14.91 -9.84
C VAL A 137 15.34 14.73 -11.16
N GLY A 138 14.02 14.84 -11.11
CA GLY A 138 13.19 14.64 -12.29
C GLY A 138 11.75 15.05 -12.08
N ARG A 139 10.92 14.71 -13.07
CA ARG A 139 9.48 14.96 -13.04
C ARG A 139 8.68 13.68 -12.91
N VAL A 140 7.61 13.72 -12.12
CA VAL A 140 6.70 12.59 -11.91
C VAL A 140 5.26 13.08 -11.76
N SER A 141 4.28 12.27 -12.18
CA SER A 141 2.87 12.56 -11.94
C SER A 141 2.45 12.18 -10.52
N TRP A 142 1.43 12.86 -9.97
CA TRP A 142 0.87 12.59 -8.64
C TRP A 142 0.54 11.11 -8.40
N ASN A 143 -0.11 10.46 -9.36
CA ASN A 143 -0.51 9.06 -9.29
C ASN A 143 0.66 8.05 -9.35
N ARG A 144 1.89 8.51 -9.62
CA ARG A 144 3.10 7.67 -9.65
C ARG A 144 3.99 7.84 -8.43
N LEU A 145 3.69 8.77 -7.52
CA LEU A 145 4.51 9.03 -6.33
C LEU A 145 4.67 7.80 -5.43
N LEU A 146 3.60 7.04 -5.20
CA LEU A 146 3.67 5.82 -4.38
C LEU A 146 4.49 4.72 -5.07
N ASN A 147 4.36 4.58 -6.39
CA ASN A 147 5.17 3.63 -7.17
C ASN A 147 6.65 4.00 -7.10
N LEU A 148 6.95 5.29 -7.23
CA LEU A 148 8.31 5.80 -7.12
C LEU A 148 8.89 5.57 -5.71
N ALA A 149 8.10 5.85 -4.67
CA ALA A 149 8.51 5.60 -3.29
C ALA A 149 8.70 4.12 -3.00
N ALA A 150 7.99 3.23 -3.71
CA ALA A 150 8.12 1.78 -3.58
C ALA A 150 9.40 1.21 -4.22
N VAL A 151 10.07 1.97 -5.09
CA VAL A 151 11.32 1.53 -5.73
C VAL A 151 12.35 1.14 -4.67
N GLU A 152 12.95 -0.03 -4.85
CA GLU A 152 13.97 -0.53 -3.94
C GLU A 152 15.16 0.44 -3.86
N GLY A 153 15.59 0.71 -2.64
CA GLY A 153 16.68 1.63 -2.36
C GLY A 153 16.25 3.10 -2.24
N VAL A 154 15.02 3.48 -2.60
CA VAL A 154 14.50 4.83 -2.34
C VAL A 154 14.34 5.05 -0.84
N ARG A 155 14.99 6.10 -0.34
CA ARG A 155 14.95 6.51 1.07
C ARG A 155 14.01 7.68 1.28
N ARG A 156 14.01 8.64 0.36
CA ARG A 156 13.22 9.87 0.49
C ARG A 156 12.86 10.45 -0.88
N VAL A 157 11.66 11.02 -0.98
CA VAL A 157 11.18 11.77 -2.14
C VAL A 157 10.69 13.14 -1.68
N GLU A 158 11.16 14.22 -2.29
CA GLU A 158 10.82 15.59 -1.90
C GLU A 158 10.47 16.44 -3.11
N LEU A 159 9.66 17.48 -2.89
CA LEU A 159 9.46 18.53 -3.89
C LEU A 159 10.73 19.36 -4.05
N VAL A 160 11.15 19.57 -5.29
CA VAL A 160 12.14 20.61 -5.59
C VAL A 160 11.39 21.92 -5.68
N ARG A 161 11.67 22.85 -4.76
CA ARG A 161 11.17 24.22 -4.83
C ARG A 161 12.09 25.02 -5.74
N GLU A 162 11.50 25.74 -6.69
CA GLU A 162 12.18 26.78 -7.46
C GLU A 162 12.41 28.03 -6.61
#